data_AF-A0A7S4CYA1-F1
#
_entry.id   AF-A0A7S4CYA1-F1
#
_cell.length_a   1.000
_cell.length_b   1.000
_cell.length_c   1.000
_cell.angle_alpha   90.00
_cell.angle_beta   90.00
_cell.angle_gamma   90.00
#
_symmetry.space_group_name_H-M   'P 1'
#
loop_
_entity.id
_entity.type
_entity.pdbx_description
1 polymer ?
#
loop_
_entity_poly.entity_id
_entity_poly.type
_entity_poly.pdbx_seq_one_letter_code
_entity_poly.pdbx_strand_id
1 'polypeptide(L)'
;PCPRSIPKLLLPDESAWSFLQRAQSKPIQLGVPLLDQQLNVKNGDLIELHGAAQSGKTEWCLLAVSHALLPAQCAGLDIGGRGVSAVYFTNDAKFYLWRLLQIMESRMLAAARDHLPPGADADALYARYGGKAAFQEIVRGCLAHLTLYRCRDGPQFCCTLLAVAQALKRGPEAPEPEVRLVVVDPIGPGA
;
A
#
# COMPACT_ATOMS: atom_id res chain seq x y z
N PRO A 1 12.99 -39.37 -27.80
CA PRO A 1 12.20 -38.74 -26.72
C PRO A 1 13.09 -37.83 -25.85
N CYS A 2 13.09 -36.52 -26.12
CA CYS A 2 13.75 -35.55 -25.24
C CYS A 2 13.00 -35.47 -23.91
N PRO A 3 13.67 -35.55 -22.74
CA PRO A 3 13.01 -35.23 -21.48
C PRO A 3 12.61 -33.75 -21.54
N ARG A 4 11.31 -33.48 -21.43
CA ARG A 4 10.79 -32.12 -21.29
C ARG A 4 11.31 -31.60 -19.95
N SER A 5 12.43 -30.88 -19.97
CA SER A 5 12.95 -30.19 -18.79
C SER A 5 11.84 -29.28 -18.26
N ILE A 6 11.51 -29.45 -16.99
CA ILE A 6 10.61 -28.53 -16.28
C ILE A 6 11.19 -27.12 -16.47
N PRO A 7 10.40 -26.16 -17.01
CA PRO A 7 10.85 -24.78 -17.16
C PRO A 7 11.45 -24.29 -15.83
N LYS A 8 12.59 -23.57 -15.88
CA LYS A 8 13.24 -23.05 -14.66
C LYS A 8 12.31 -22.21 -13.78
N LEU A 9 11.24 -21.66 -14.37
CA LEU A 9 10.17 -20.93 -13.67
C LEU A 9 9.32 -21.83 -12.73
N LEU A 10 9.28 -23.14 -12.99
CA LEU A 10 8.53 -24.13 -12.22
C LEU A 10 9.41 -24.92 -11.25
N LEU A 11 10.72 -24.64 -11.19
CA LEU A 11 11.58 -25.19 -10.16
C LEU A 11 11.35 -24.41 -8.86
N PRO A 12 11.27 -25.08 -7.70
CA PRO A 12 11.20 -24.39 -6.42
C PRO A 12 12.42 -23.47 -6.29
N ASP A 13 12.20 -22.17 -6.22
CA ASP A 13 13.22 -21.16 -5.96
C ASP A 13 13.41 -20.90 -4.46
N GLU A 14 12.63 -21.58 -3.60
CA GLU A 14 12.71 -21.52 -2.16
C GLU A 14 12.87 -22.90 -1.50
N SER A 15 13.38 -22.91 -0.26
CA SER A 15 13.46 -24.12 0.55
C SER A 15 12.07 -24.55 1.04
N ALA A 16 11.86 -25.85 1.26
CA ALA A 16 10.59 -26.35 1.81
C ALA A 16 10.23 -25.72 3.17
N TRP A 17 11.25 -25.37 3.97
CA TRP A 17 11.06 -24.66 5.23
C TRP A 17 10.59 -23.21 5.02
N SER A 18 11.20 -22.48 4.07
CA SER A 18 10.77 -21.13 3.68
C SER A 18 9.32 -21.13 3.17
N PHE A 19 8.97 -22.13 2.36
CA PHE A 19 7.59 -22.35 1.91
C PHE A 19 6.64 -22.55 3.09
N LEU A 20 6.98 -23.41 4.05
CA LEU A 20 6.14 -23.67 5.23
C LEU A 20 5.96 -22.42 6.10
N GLN A 21 7.02 -21.65 6.31
CA GLN A 21 6.95 -20.39 7.05
C GLN A 21 6.01 -19.38 6.37
N ARG A 22 6.10 -19.26 5.04
CA ARG A 22 5.20 -18.40 4.24
C ARG A 22 3.77 -18.91 4.25
N ALA A 23 3.57 -20.22 4.10
CA ALA A 23 2.24 -20.83 4.12
C ALA A 23 1.52 -20.63 5.47
N GLN A 24 2.27 -20.64 6.58
CA GLN A 24 1.75 -20.47 7.94
C GLN A 24 1.63 -19.00 8.38
N SER A 25 2.06 -18.03 7.55
CA SER A 25 1.98 -16.62 7.92
C SER A 25 0.52 -16.17 8.09
N LYS A 26 0.28 -15.32 9.09
CA LYS A 26 -1.05 -14.71 9.30
C LYS A 26 -1.43 -13.81 8.12
N PRO A 27 -2.73 -13.71 7.79
CA PRO A 27 -3.19 -12.76 6.79
C PRO A 27 -2.81 -11.32 7.16
N ILE A 28 -2.50 -10.53 6.15
CA ILE A 28 -2.31 -9.08 6.26
C ILE A 28 -3.64 -8.38 5.97
N GLN A 29 -3.88 -7.29 6.67
CA GLN A 29 -4.97 -6.38 6.35
C GLN A 29 -4.48 -5.36 5.32
N LEU A 30 -5.31 -5.09 4.32
CA LEU A 30 -5.10 -4.07 3.31
C LEU A 30 -5.78 -2.75 3.70
N GLY A 31 -6.63 -2.74 4.73
CA GLY A 31 -7.43 -1.57 5.10
C GLY A 31 -8.54 -1.29 4.10
N VAL A 32 -8.99 -2.33 3.40
CA VAL A 32 -10.13 -2.31 2.48
C VAL A 32 -11.11 -3.36 3.00
N PRO A 33 -12.13 -2.96 3.79
CA PRO A 33 -12.94 -3.90 4.57
C PRO A 33 -13.51 -5.07 3.77
N LEU A 34 -13.95 -4.83 2.54
CA LEU A 34 -14.50 -5.88 1.68
C LEU A 34 -13.44 -6.89 1.23
N LEU A 35 -12.22 -6.45 0.92
CA LEU A 35 -11.10 -7.36 0.62
C LEU A 35 -10.67 -8.11 1.87
N ASP A 36 -10.54 -7.41 2.99
CA ASP A 36 -10.05 -7.98 4.24
C ASP A 36 -10.99 -9.05 4.81
N GLN A 37 -12.29 -8.93 4.54
CA GLN A 37 -13.29 -9.93 4.93
C GLN A 37 -13.36 -11.13 3.97
N GLN A 38 -13.09 -10.92 2.68
CA GLN A 38 -13.28 -11.95 1.65
C GLN A 38 -11.99 -12.70 1.31
N LEU A 39 -10.83 -12.08 1.52
CA LEU A 39 -9.53 -12.61 1.11
C LEU A 39 -8.62 -12.81 2.32
N ASN A 40 -7.95 -13.96 2.37
CA ASN A 40 -6.87 -14.24 3.33
C ASN A 40 -5.51 -13.85 2.74
N VAL A 41 -5.35 -12.57 2.40
CA VAL A 41 -4.14 -12.05 1.73
C VAL A 41 -2.91 -12.25 2.62
N LYS A 42 -1.82 -12.78 2.07
CA LYS A 42 -0.53 -12.97 2.74
C LYS A 42 0.59 -12.23 2.02
N ASN A 43 1.72 -12.09 2.70
CA ASN A 43 2.92 -11.54 2.06
C ASN A 43 3.33 -12.40 0.85
N GLY A 44 3.58 -11.75 -0.28
CA GLY A 44 3.91 -12.41 -1.55
C GLY A 44 2.71 -12.73 -2.43
N ASP A 45 1.48 -12.52 -1.95
CA ASP A 45 0.30 -12.66 -2.79
C ASP A 45 0.21 -11.51 -3.82
N LEU A 46 -0.27 -11.85 -5.00
CA LEU A 46 -0.61 -10.90 -6.06
C LEU A 46 -2.14 -10.80 -6.14
N ILE A 47 -2.67 -9.58 -6.06
CA ILE A 47 -4.11 -9.31 -6.20
C ILE A 47 -4.31 -8.49 -7.45
N GLU A 48 -5.13 -9.02 -8.37
CA GLU A 48 -5.59 -8.29 -9.55
C GLU A 48 -7.01 -7.78 -9.32
N LEU A 49 -7.19 -6.46 -9.41
CA LEU A 49 -8.51 -5.83 -9.38
C LEU A 49 -8.99 -5.59 -10.82
N HIS A 50 -9.98 -6.37 -11.26
CA HIS A 50 -10.60 -6.23 -12.58
C HIS A 50 -12.00 -5.62 -12.48
N GLY A 51 -12.39 -4.82 -13.48
CA GLY A 51 -13.73 -4.25 -13.56
C GLY A 51 -13.80 -3.12 -14.59
N ALA A 52 -15.02 -2.67 -14.90
CA ALA A 52 -15.26 -1.59 -15.85
C ALA A 52 -14.51 -0.29 -15.49
N ALA A 53 -14.32 0.61 -16.46
CA ALA A 53 -13.83 1.95 -16.17
C ALA A 53 -14.71 2.60 -15.08
N GLN A 54 -14.09 3.38 -14.18
CA GLN A 54 -14.77 4.04 -13.06
C GLN A 54 -15.41 3.11 -12.00
N SER A 55 -15.08 1.82 -11.99
CA SER A 55 -15.54 0.88 -10.95
C SER A 55 -14.88 1.06 -9.57
N GLY A 56 -14.06 2.10 -9.37
CA GLY A 56 -13.39 2.37 -8.10
C GLY A 56 -12.04 1.65 -7.86
N LYS A 57 -11.46 0.97 -8.86
CA LYS A 57 -10.17 0.26 -8.71
C LYS A 57 -9.06 1.13 -8.13
N THR A 58 -8.85 2.32 -8.71
CA THR A 58 -7.88 3.30 -8.22
C THR A 58 -8.19 3.72 -6.77
N GLU A 59 -9.46 3.85 -6.40
CA GLU A 59 -9.85 4.19 -5.03
C GLU A 59 -9.44 3.09 -4.04
N TRP A 60 -9.59 1.82 -4.42
CA TRP A 60 -9.16 0.68 -3.60
C TRP A 60 -7.64 0.64 -3.44
N CYS A 61 -6.90 0.93 -4.53
CA CYS A 61 -5.46 1.11 -4.49
C CYS A 61 -5.06 2.22 -3.52
N LEU A 62 -5.73 3.39 -3.55
CA LEU A 62 -5.43 4.50 -2.65
C LEU A 62 -5.79 4.20 -1.19
N LEU A 63 -6.88 3.47 -0.94
CA LEU A 63 -7.22 2.98 0.40
C LEU A 63 -6.12 2.07 0.95
N ALA A 64 -5.66 1.09 0.15
CA ALA A 64 -4.58 0.19 0.54
C ALA A 64 -3.26 0.93 0.82
N VAL A 65 -2.93 1.92 -0.02
CA VAL A 65 -1.76 2.79 0.19
C VAL A 65 -1.92 3.60 1.48
N SER A 66 -3.09 4.19 1.74
CA SER A 66 -3.32 4.94 2.98
C SER A 66 -3.13 4.06 4.23
N HIS A 67 -3.54 2.79 4.16
CA HIS A 67 -3.39 1.81 5.24
C HIS A 67 -1.93 1.41 5.44
N ALA A 68 -1.17 1.22 4.36
CA ALA A 68 0.25 0.99 4.44
C ALA A 68 0.98 2.16 5.13
N LEU A 69 0.74 3.39 4.67
CA LEU A 69 1.51 4.58 5.08
C LEU A 69 1.15 5.09 6.47
N LEU A 70 -0.13 5.13 6.84
CA LEU A 70 -0.54 5.61 8.16
C LEU A 70 -0.02 4.67 9.25
N PRO A 71 0.37 5.17 10.43
CA PRO A 71 0.75 4.31 11.56
C PRO A 71 -0.47 3.59 12.13
N ALA A 72 -0.23 2.53 12.90
CA ALA A 72 -1.30 1.87 13.68
C ALA A 72 -1.90 2.83 14.70
N GLN A 73 -1.06 3.60 15.40
CA GLN A 73 -1.49 4.57 16.40
C GLN A 73 -0.84 5.93 16.18
N CYS A 74 -1.56 7.01 16.49
CA CYS A 74 -1.04 8.36 16.43
C CYS A 74 -1.72 9.24 17.50
N ALA A 75 -0.93 10.01 18.27
CA ALA A 75 -1.45 10.85 19.35
C ALA A 75 -2.35 10.10 20.36
N GLY A 76 -2.06 8.81 20.60
CA GLY A 76 -2.85 7.94 21.48
C GLY A 76 -4.19 7.46 20.88
N LEU A 77 -4.45 7.72 19.60
CA LEU A 77 -5.61 7.25 18.85
C LEU A 77 -5.23 6.04 17.99
N ASP A 78 -6.14 5.07 17.84
CA ASP A 78 -6.00 3.97 16.89
C ASP A 78 -6.45 4.41 15.49
N ILE A 79 -5.51 4.48 14.56
CA ILE A 79 -5.74 4.89 13.16
C ILE A 79 -5.90 3.64 12.26
N GLY A 80 -5.51 2.46 12.77
CA GLY A 80 -5.57 1.20 12.05
C GLY A 80 -4.72 1.16 10.78
N GLY A 81 -3.58 1.88 10.74
CA GLY A 81 -2.58 1.76 9.68
C GLY A 81 -1.44 0.78 10.02
N ARG A 82 -0.41 0.70 9.17
CA ARG A 82 0.77 -0.17 9.36
C ARG A 82 2.10 0.57 9.53
N GLY A 83 2.23 1.80 9.07
CA GLY A 83 3.47 2.60 9.14
C GLY A 83 4.61 2.01 8.31
N VAL A 84 4.32 1.50 7.11
CA VAL A 84 5.27 0.82 6.23
C VAL A 84 5.36 1.51 4.87
N SER A 85 6.47 1.27 4.15
CA SER A 85 6.68 1.85 2.82
C SER A 85 5.78 1.21 1.76
N ALA A 86 5.32 2.07 0.85
CA ALA A 86 4.57 1.66 -0.34
C ALA A 86 5.24 2.18 -1.61
N VAL A 87 5.26 1.35 -2.64
CA VAL A 87 5.66 1.73 -4.00
C VAL A 87 4.43 1.76 -4.89
N TYR A 88 4.20 2.86 -5.59
CA TYR A 88 3.09 3.05 -6.51
C TYR A 88 3.62 3.25 -7.93
N PHE A 89 3.26 2.36 -8.84
CA PHE A 89 3.48 2.54 -10.27
C PHE A 89 2.20 3.07 -10.91
N THR A 90 2.30 4.18 -11.64
CA THR A 90 1.20 4.70 -12.45
C THR A 90 1.59 4.78 -13.92
N ASN A 91 0.75 4.19 -14.77
CA ASN A 91 0.95 4.09 -16.21
C ASN A 91 0.07 5.05 -17.03
N ASP A 92 -0.90 5.71 -16.40
CA ASP A 92 -1.84 6.62 -17.08
C ASP A 92 -1.81 8.06 -16.52
N ALA A 93 -0.84 8.36 -15.65
CA ALA A 93 -0.64 9.64 -14.98
C ALA A 93 -1.83 10.12 -14.12
N LYS A 94 -2.80 9.25 -13.79
CA LYS A 94 -3.97 9.61 -12.96
C LYS A 94 -3.76 9.42 -11.47
N PHE A 95 -2.51 9.25 -11.01
CA PHE A 95 -2.26 9.28 -9.57
C PHE A 95 -2.55 10.66 -8.98
N TYR A 96 -3.58 10.74 -8.16
CA TYR A 96 -4.03 11.95 -7.50
C TYR A 96 -3.58 11.98 -6.03
N LEU A 97 -2.45 12.64 -5.75
CA LEU A 97 -1.95 12.80 -4.38
C LEU A 97 -2.99 13.48 -3.47
N TRP A 98 -3.75 14.44 -3.99
CA TRP A 98 -4.83 15.09 -3.24
C TRP A 98 -5.90 14.11 -2.75
N ARG A 99 -6.22 13.08 -3.55
CA ARG A 99 -7.22 12.07 -3.18
C ARG A 99 -6.68 11.18 -2.07
N LEU A 100 -5.42 10.77 -2.16
CA LEU A 100 -4.75 10.03 -1.09
C LEU A 100 -4.74 10.84 0.22
N LEU A 101 -4.41 12.13 0.16
CA LEU A 101 -4.42 13.03 1.31
C LEU A 101 -5.80 13.10 1.97
N GLN A 102 -6.87 13.24 1.18
CA GLN A 102 -8.25 13.24 1.70
C GLN A 102 -8.61 11.92 2.39
N ILE A 103 -8.21 10.78 1.83
CA ILE A 103 -8.45 9.46 2.44
C ILE A 103 -7.71 9.37 3.77
N MET A 104 -6.43 9.74 3.80
CA MET A 104 -5.63 9.72 5.02
C MET A 104 -6.22 10.64 6.09
N GLU A 105 -6.60 11.86 5.69
CA GLU A 105 -7.22 12.83 6.58
C GLU A 105 -8.55 12.35 7.13
N SER A 106 -9.45 11.86 6.27
CA SER A 106 -10.76 11.33 6.69
C SER A 106 -10.61 10.20 7.71
N ARG A 107 -9.63 9.31 7.54
CA ARG A 107 -9.37 8.22 8.48
C ARG A 107 -8.88 8.72 9.83
N MET A 108 -7.92 9.63 9.84
CA MET A 108 -7.39 10.21 11.08
C MET A 108 -8.47 11.02 11.81
N LEU A 109 -9.27 11.82 11.09
CA LEU A 109 -10.35 12.58 11.70
C LEU A 109 -11.48 11.68 12.21
N ALA A 110 -11.77 10.56 11.55
CA ALA A 110 -12.70 9.55 12.05
C ALA A 110 -12.22 8.96 13.39
N ALA A 111 -10.95 8.56 13.48
CA ALA A 111 -10.38 8.08 14.74
C ALA A 111 -10.44 9.12 15.87
N ALA A 112 -10.23 10.41 15.56
CA ALA A 112 -10.37 11.48 16.53
C ALA A 112 -11.83 11.69 16.96
N ARG A 113 -12.78 11.53 16.03
CA ARG A 113 -14.23 11.72 16.26
C ARG A 113 -14.77 10.74 17.29
N ASP A 114 -14.29 9.49 17.29
CA ASP A 114 -14.72 8.45 18.22
C ASP A 114 -14.42 8.78 19.70
N HIS A 115 -13.54 9.76 19.94
CA HIS A 115 -13.16 10.22 21.28
C HIS A 115 -13.69 11.62 21.62
N LEU A 116 -14.58 12.18 20.81
CA LEU A 116 -15.14 13.53 21.00
C LEU A 116 -16.67 13.49 21.05
N PRO A 117 -17.31 14.47 21.70
CA PRO A 117 -18.77 14.57 21.69
C PRO A 117 -19.30 14.77 20.26
N PRO A 118 -20.53 14.28 19.97
CA PRO A 118 -21.20 14.55 18.70
C PRO A 118 -21.26 16.05 18.43
N GLY A 119 -21.00 16.45 17.18
CA GLY A 119 -21.04 17.85 16.77
C GLY A 119 -19.79 18.67 17.06
N ALA A 120 -18.71 18.07 17.61
CA ALA A 120 -17.43 18.77 17.71
C ALA A 120 -16.98 19.30 16.32
N ASP A 121 -16.42 20.50 16.28
CA ASP A 121 -15.97 21.11 15.03
C ASP A 121 -14.66 20.49 14.51
N ALA A 122 -14.19 21.00 13.37
CA ALA A 122 -12.94 20.54 12.77
C ALA A 122 -11.72 20.89 13.65
N ASP A 123 -11.73 22.03 14.33
CA ASP A 123 -10.60 22.48 15.14
C ASP A 123 -10.40 21.57 16.35
N ALA A 124 -11.48 21.11 16.99
CA ALA A 124 -11.43 20.11 18.06
C ALA A 124 -10.84 18.78 17.58
N LEU A 125 -11.14 18.35 16.34
CA LEU A 125 -10.56 17.14 15.76
C LEU A 125 -9.05 17.30 15.53
N TYR A 126 -8.61 18.40 14.93
CA TYR A 126 -7.17 18.65 14.73
C TYR A 126 -6.43 18.87 16.05
N ALA A 127 -7.08 19.42 17.08
CA ALA A 127 -6.49 19.61 18.40
C ALA A 127 -6.06 18.27 19.03
N ARG A 128 -6.73 17.15 18.72
CA ARG A 128 -6.31 15.79 19.13
C ARG A 128 -4.92 15.43 18.61
N TYR A 129 -4.50 16.03 17.50
CA TYR A 129 -3.20 15.85 16.87
C TYR A 129 -2.22 17.00 17.17
N GLY A 130 -2.53 17.88 18.14
CA GLY A 130 -1.72 19.06 18.44
C GLY A 130 -2.00 20.27 17.53
N GLY A 131 -3.13 20.25 16.82
CA GLY A 131 -3.56 21.31 15.90
C GLY A 131 -3.24 21.01 14.43
N LYS A 132 -3.73 21.88 13.54
CA LYS A 132 -3.66 21.66 12.08
C LYS A 132 -2.23 21.56 11.53
N ALA A 133 -1.29 22.34 12.09
CA ALA A 133 0.11 22.30 11.67
C ALA A 133 0.78 20.96 12.03
N ALA A 134 0.63 20.50 13.28
CA ALA A 134 1.16 19.22 13.73
C ALA A 134 0.55 18.05 12.95
N PHE A 135 -0.76 18.12 12.68
CA PHE A 135 -1.44 17.16 11.80
C PHE A 135 -0.81 17.07 10.40
N GLN A 136 -0.50 18.22 9.78
CA GLN A 136 0.15 18.25 8.47
C GLN A 136 1.56 17.64 8.49
N GLU A 137 2.33 17.84 9.57
CA GLU A 137 3.64 17.21 9.73
C GLU A 137 3.54 15.68 9.86
N ILE A 138 2.54 15.18 10.59
CA ILE A 138 2.28 13.74 10.70
C ILE A 138 2.00 13.15 9.31
N VAL A 139 1.09 13.78 8.56
CA VAL A 139 0.74 13.32 7.21
C VAL A 139 1.95 13.38 6.28
N ARG A 140 2.77 14.44 6.38
CA ARG A 140 4.02 14.55 5.60
C ARG A 140 5.00 13.45 5.94
N GLY A 141 5.17 13.12 7.23
CA GLY A 141 5.99 11.99 7.67
C GLY A 141 5.52 10.66 7.08
N CYS A 142 4.21 10.42 7.06
CA CYS A 142 3.64 9.22 6.42
C CYS A 142 3.92 9.18 4.91
N LEU A 143 3.78 10.32 4.22
CA LEU A 143 4.05 10.41 2.77
C LEU A 143 5.53 10.24 2.41
N ALA A 144 6.46 10.46 3.34
CA ALA A 144 7.88 10.19 3.11
C ALA A 144 8.16 8.70 2.81
N HIS A 145 7.22 7.80 3.17
CA HIS A 145 7.29 6.37 2.91
C HIS A 145 6.61 5.95 1.59
N LEU A 146 6.13 6.90 0.78
CA LEU A 146 5.54 6.64 -0.53
C LEU A 146 6.55 6.92 -1.65
N THR A 147 6.86 5.90 -2.45
CA THR A 147 7.62 6.07 -3.70
C THR A 147 6.68 5.96 -4.90
N LEU A 148 6.62 7.00 -5.74
CA LEU A 148 5.79 7.02 -6.94
C LEU A 148 6.66 6.92 -8.20
N TYR A 149 6.45 5.88 -9.01
CA TYR A 149 7.02 5.75 -10.34
C TYR A 149 5.97 6.02 -11.41
N ARG A 150 6.23 7.02 -12.25
CA ARG A 150 5.39 7.33 -13.41
C ARG A 150 6.04 6.74 -14.66
N CYS A 151 5.44 5.68 -15.18
CA CYS A 151 5.92 5.03 -16.39
C CYS A 151 5.05 5.47 -17.57
N ARG A 152 5.68 5.86 -18.69
CA ARG A 152 4.98 6.39 -19.87
C ARG A 152 4.50 5.30 -20.81
N ASP A 153 5.16 4.14 -20.76
CA ASP A 153 4.88 3.00 -21.62
C ASP A 153 5.29 1.68 -20.93
N GLY A 154 4.90 0.57 -21.56
CA GLY A 154 5.22 -0.78 -21.08
C GLY A 154 6.73 -1.04 -20.92
N PRO A 155 7.59 -0.68 -21.88
CA PRO A 155 9.04 -0.83 -21.72
C PRO A 155 9.60 -0.08 -20.50
N GLN A 156 9.23 1.19 -20.31
CA GLN A 156 9.66 1.96 -19.14
C GLN A 156 9.16 1.31 -17.85
N PHE A 157 7.91 0.83 -17.82
CA PHE A 157 7.36 0.11 -16.69
C PHE A 157 8.18 -1.15 -16.36
N CYS A 158 8.44 -2.02 -17.35
CA CYS A 158 9.23 -3.24 -17.16
C CYS A 158 10.65 -2.95 -16.65
N CYS A 159 11.35 -1.98 -17.24
CA CYS A 159 12.69 -1.59 -16.81
C CYS A 159 12.69 -1.04 -15.37
N THR A 160 11.70 -0.21 -15.03
CA THR A 160 11.57 0.37 -13.69
C THR A 160 11.25 -0.71 -12.65
N LEU A 161 10.30 -1.61 -12.95
CA LEU A 161 9.94 -2.72 -12.07
C LEU A 161 11.14 -3.64 -11.80
N LEU A 162 11.91 -3.98 -12.84
CA LEU A 162 13.13 -4.78 -12.68
C LEU A 162 14.19 -4.07 -11.83
N ALA A 163 14.39 -2.76 -12.04
CA ALA A 163 15.33 -1.97 -11.25
C ALA A 163 14.91 -1.90 -9.77
N VAL A 164 13.63 -1.65 -9.50
CA VAL A 164 13.06 -1.65 -8.14
C VAL A 164 13.20 -3.02 -7.49
N ALA A 165 12.85 -4.09 -8.19
CA ALA A 165 13.00 -5.45 -7.66
C ALA A 165 14.47 -5.79 -7.32
N GLN A 166 15.43 -5.35 -8.15
CA GLN A 166 16.85 -5.51 -7.87
C GLN A 166 17.31 -4.68 -6.66
N ALA A 167 16.84 -3.43 -6.54
CA ALA A 167 17.15 -2.57 -5.40
C ALA A 167 16.64 -3.18 -4.09
N LEU A 168 15.40 -3.69 -4.08
CA LEU A 168 14.80 -4.35 -2.91
C LEU A 168 15.54 -5.64 -2.53
N LYS A 169 16.06 -6.40 -3.50
CA LYS A 169 16.84 -7.62 -3.25
C LYS A 169 18.24 -7.35 -2.66
N ARG A 170 18.77 -6.12 -2.76
CA ARG A 170 20.16 -5.80 -2.39
C ARG A 170 20.35 -5.33 -0.94
N GLY A 171 19.32 -5.26 -0.09
CA GLY A 171 19.46 -4.67 1.26
C GLY A 171 19.31 -5.65 2.44
N PRO A 172 20.27 -5.63 3.39
CA PRO A 172 19.91 -5.38 4.79
C PRO A 172 20.71 -4.25 5.49
N GLU A 173 21.35 -3.32 4.77
CA GLU A 173 22.15 -2.22 5.40
C GLU A 173 21.40 -0.88 5.62
N ALA A 174 20.13 -0.73 5.24
CA ALA A 174 19.39 0.53 5.43
C ALA A 174 18.45 0.49 6.64
N PRO A 175 18.45 1.50 7.54
CA PRO A 175 17.47 1.62 8.61
C PRO A 175 16.15 2.18 8.04
N GLU A 176 15.13 1.32 7.97
CA GLU A 176 13.70 1.58 7.70
C GLU A 176 13.26 2.38 6.44
N PRO A 177 12.04 2.14 5.91
CA PRO A 177 11.14 1.00 6.14
C PRO A 177 11.15 0.02 4.97
N GLU A 178 11.04 -1.27 5.31
CA GLU A 178 10.81 -2.38 4.39
C GLU A 178 9.58 -2.08 3.51
N VAL A 179 9.74 -2.10 2.18
CA VAL A 179 8.60 -1.97 1.25
C VAL A 179 7.72 -3.19 1.40
N ARG A 180 6.48 -2.99 1.87
CA ARG A 180 5.52 -4.09 2.12
C ARG A 180 4.27 -4.02 1.26
N LEU A 181 4.14 -2.99 0.42
CA LEU A 181 3.07 -2.88 -0.56
C LEU A 181 3.63 -2.34 -1.88
N VAL A 182 3.32 -3.03 -2.97
CA VAL A 182 3.57 -2.55 -4.34
C VAL A 182 2.23 -2.49 -5.07
N VAL A 183 1.90 -1.33 -5.62
CA VAL A 183 0.68 -1.08 -6.38
C VAL A 183 1.04 -0.74 -7.82
N VAL A 184 0.32 -1.32 -8.78
CA VAL A 184 0.44 -1.00 -10.20
C VAL A 184 -0.95 -0.60 -10.72
N ASP A 185 -1.12 0.67 -11.11
CA ASP A 185 -2.42 1.20 -11.51
C ASP A 185 -2.32 2.18 -12.71
N PRO A 186 -2.87 1.84 -13.90
CA PRO A 186 -3.37 0.53 -14.33
C PRO A 186 -2.24 -0.39 -14.86
N ILE A 187 -2.45 -1.71 -14.83
CA ILE A 187 -1.50 -2.70 -15.38
C ILE A 187 -1.66 -2.92 -16.90
N GLY A 188 -2.85 -2.66 -17.45
CA GLY A 188 -3.17 -2.81 -18.88
C GLY A 188 -3.30 -1.48 -19.62
N PRO A 189 -3.34 -1.50 -20.97
CA PRO A 189 -3.67 -0.30 -21.74
C PRO A 189 -5.03 0.21 -21.24
N GLY A 190 -5.09 1.51 -20.93
CA GLY A 190 -6.36 2.15 -20.56
C GLY A 190 -7.38 1.86 -21.64
N ALA A 191 -8.51 1.26 -21.25
CA ALA A 191 -9.65 1.10 -22.14
C ALA A 191 -10.15 2.46 -22.64
#